data_AF-A0A3E0Q3R2-F1
#
_entry.id   AF-A0A3E0Q3R2-F1
#
_cell.length_a   1.000
_cell.length_b   1.000
_cell.length_c   1.000
_cell.angle_alpha   90.00
_cell.angle_beta   90.00
_cell.angle_gamma   90.00
#
_symmetry.space_group_name_H-M   'P 1'
#
loop_
_entity.id
_entity.type
_entity.pdbx_description
1 polymer ?
#
loop_
_entity_poly.entity_id
_entity_poly.type
_entity_poly.pdbx_seq_one_letter_code
_entity_poly.pdbx_strand_id
1 'polypeptide(L)'
;MINPDDVPDVEDDEMLARFIVAGQSIRSLRKYVRENNTVKPQLFLPYKHVELSVNRHRDCDEGEIWDFGQAIAQYREMALHGRSDIAVMSCTFDSLNVVAKPIRNHPQGVPDNPNHADIVGFPAAKEDQLSLAEKLAAHATDRQTPPDSE
;
A
#
# COMPACT_ATOMS: atom_id res chain seq x y z
N MET A 1 4.28 16.59 2.00
CA MET A 1 5.12 15.41 1.65
C MET A 1 6.52 15.45 2.28
N ILE A 2 7.19 14.28 2.39
CA ILE A 2 8.60 14.14 2.82
C ILE A 2 9.57 14.84 1.84
N ASN A 3 10.65 15.44 2.36
CA ASN A 3 11.74 15.97 1.53
C ASN A 3 12.48 14.81 0.80
N PRO A 4 12.48 14.75 -0.54
CA PRO A 4 13.13 13.66 -1.28
C PRO A 4 14.65 13.61 -1.14
N ASP A 5 15.30 14.71 -0.70
CA ASP A 5 16.74 14.75 -0.47
C ASP A 5 17.13 14.37 0.98
N ASP A 6 16.15 14.18 1.85
CA ASP A 6 16.33 13.83 3.27
C ASP A 6 15.15 12.98 3.76
N VAL A 7 15.12 11.71 3.34
CA VAL A 7 14.04 10.77 3.68
C VAL A 7 14.37 10.10 5.02
N PRO A 8 13.59 10.34 6.09
CA PRO A 8 13.85 9.73 7.39
C PRO A 8 13.52 8.23 7.37
N ASP A 9 14.12 7.51 8.31
CA ASP A 9 13.75 6.12 8.61
C ASP A 9 12.26 6.01 8.97
N VAL A 10 11.72 4.80 8.87
CA VAL A 10 10.32 4.50 9.20
C VAL A 10 10.17 4.34 10.72
N GLU A 11 9.28 5.13 11.33
CA GLU A 11 8.96 5.04 12.76
C GLU A 11 7.78 4.08 13.01
N ASP A 12 7.77 3.43 14.18
CA ASP A 12 6.81 2.37 14.53
C ASP A 12 5.36 2.85 14.67
N ASP A 13 5.16 4.13 14.97
CA ASP A 13 3.86 4.79 15.14
C ASP A 13 3.31 5.39 13.85
N GLU A 14 4.02 5.27 12.73
CA GLU A 14 3.52 5.74 11.43
C GLU A 14 2.36 4.90 10.91
N MET A 15 1.47 5.57 10.17
CA MET A 15 0.43 4.92 9.38
C MET A 15 0.88 4.77 7.92
N LEU A 16 0.50 3.64 7.33
CA LEU A 16 0.78 3.28 5.95
C LEU A 16 -0.54 3.11 5.19
N ALA A 17 -0.62 3.65 3.99
CA ALA A 17 -1.70 3.41 3.04
C ALA A 17 -1.33 2.29 2.07
N ARG A 18 -2.21 1.29 1.97
CA ARG A 18 -2.20 0.28 0.90
C ARG A 18 -3.28 0.60 -0.11
N PHE A 19 -2.89 1.14 -1.26
CA PHE A 19 -3.82 1.48 -2.34
C PHE A 19 -4.41 0.22 -3.00
N ILE A 20 -5.71 0.26 -3.27
CA ILE A 20 -6.46 -0.80 -3.93
C ILE A 20 -6.60 -0.44 -5.40
N VAL A 21 -5.52 -0.67 -6.15
CA VAL A 21 -5.46 -0.43 -7.60
C VAL A 21 -5.79 -1.71 -8.36
N ALA A 22 -6.92 -1.72 -9.08
CA ALA A 22 -7.43 -2.90 -9.77
C ALA A 22 -8.14 -2.53 -11.08
N GLY A 23 -8.52 -3.54 -11.87
CA GLY A 23 -9.28 -3.32 -13.09
C GLY A 23 -10.61 -2.60 -12.81
N GLN A 24 -11.18 -1.96 -13.84
CA GLN A 24 -12.39 -1.13 -13.73
C GLN A 24 -13.63 -1.88 -13.22
N SER A 25 -13.65 -3.22 -13.29
CA SER A 25 -14.82 -4.02 -12.92
C SER A 25 -14.94 -4.25 -11.41
N ILE A 26 -16.18 -4.34 -10.92
CA ILE A 26 -16.50 -4.76 -9.54
C ILE A 26 -15.92 -6.14 -9.21
N ARG A 27 -15.81 -7.04 -10.20
CA ARG A 27 -15.19 -8.36 -10.03
C ARG A 27 -13.71 -8.24 -9.68
N SER A 28 -13.00 -7.28 -10.27
CA SER A 28 -11.59 -7.01 -9.98
C SER A 28 -11.41 -6.50 -8.55
N LEU A 29 -12.28 -5.60 -8.09
CA LEU A 29 -12.27 -5.10 -6.70
C LEU A 29 -12.56 -6.21 -5.68
N ARG A 30 -13.52 -7.10 -5.97
CA ARG A 30 -13.90 -8.23 -5.09
C ARG A 30 -12.75 -9.20 -4.80
N LYS A 31 -11.62 -9.13 -5.52
CA LYS A 31 -10.40 -9.87 -5.17
C LYS A 31 -9.78 -9.36 -3.87
N TYR A 32 -9.91 -8.06 -3.58
CA TYR A 32 -9.21 -7.37 -2.50
C TYR A 32 -10.12 -6.98 -1.34
N VAL A 33 -11.42 -6.84 -1.60
CA VAL A 33 -12.37 -6.29 -0.61
C VAL A 33 -13.62 -7.17 -0.55
N ARG A 34 -14.16 -7.34 0.65
CA ARG A 34 -15.42 -8.06 0.92
C ARG A 34 -16.62 -7.13 0.73
N GLU A 35 -17.83 -7.70 0.74
CA GLU A 35 -19.06 -6.92 0.57
C GLU A 35 -19.33 -5.97 1.73
N ASN A 36 -18.81 -6.27 2.92
CA ASN A 36 -18.85 -5.40 4.11
C ASN A 36 -17.67 -4.41 4.19
N ASN A 37 -17.02 -4.09 3.06
CA ASN A 37 -15.85 -3.21 2.95
C ASN A 37 -14.57 -3.62 3.69
N THR A 38 -14.55 -4.74 4.42
CA THR A 38 -13.30 -5.24 5.02
C THR A 38 -12.36 -5.75 3.94
N VAL A 39 -11.06 -5.54 4.15
CA VAL A 39 -10.02 -5.99 3.23
C VAL A 39 -9.78 -7.49 3.33
N LYS A 40 -9.38 -8.10 2.21
CA LYS A 40 -9.00 -9.50 2.12
C LYS A 40 -7.48 -9.65 2.17
N PRO A 41 -6.95 -10.80 2.63
CA PRO A 41 -5.51 -11.09 2.62
C PRO A 41 -4.85 -10.86 1.24
N GLN A 42 -5.59 -11.06 0.15
CA GLN A 42 -5.09 -10.85 -1.21
C GLN A 42 -4.61 -9.41 -1.48
N LEU A 43 -5.04 -8.41 -0.69
CA LEU A 43 -4.51 -7.04 -0.77
C LEU A 43 -3.05 -6.93 -0.29
N PHE A 44 -2.67 -7.81 0.64
CA PHE A 44 -1.38 -7.86 1.30
C PHE A 44 -0.46 -8.98 0.78
N LEU A 45 -0.83 -9.64 -0.33
CA LEU A 45 0.04 -10.60 -0.99
C LEU A 45 1.04 -9.89 -1.93
N PRO A 46 2.36 -10.14 -1.82
CA PRO A 46 3.34 -9.57 -2.74
C PRO A 46 3.16 -10.17 -4.15
N TYR A 47 3.12 -9.30 -5.16
CA TYR A 47 2.75 -9.71 -6.52
C TYR A 47 3.92 -10.30 -7.32
N LYS A 48 5.18 -9.94 -7.04
CA LYS A 48 6.35 -10.40 -7.82
C LYS A 48 7.68 -10.51 -7.06
N HIS A 49 7.98 -9.58 -6.14
CA HIS A 49 9.34 -9.42 -5.60
C HIS A 49 9.49 -9.73 -4.11
N VAL A 50 8.59 -10.54 -3.53
CA VAL A 50 8.51 -10.78 -2.06
C VAL A 50 8.47 -9.49 -1.21
N GLU A 51 8.07 -8.39 -1.84
CA GLU A 51 7.92 -7.06 -1.25
C GLU A 51 6.53 -6.53 -1.61
N LEU A 52 5.97 -5.72 -0.72
CA LEU A 52 4.64 -5.13 -0.86
C LEU A 52 4.69 -3.62 -0.67
N SER A 53 4.43 -2.89 -1.75
CA SER A 53 4.46 -1.43 -1.75
C SER A 53 3.34 -0.79 -0.93
N VAL A 54 3.69 0.24 -0.18
CA VAL A 54 2.81 1.04 0.66
C VAL A 54 3.23 2.50 0.59
N ASN A 55 2.36 3.39 1.05
CA ASN A 55 2.64 4.82 1.10
C ASN A 55 2.57 5.32 2.55
N ARG A 56 3.64 5.89 3.05
CA ARG A 56 3.69 6.50 4.39
C ARG A 56 2.75 7.70 4.44
N HIS A 57 1.99 7.84 5.52
CA HIS A 57 1.20 9.05 5.79
C HIS A 57 2.08 10.24 6.24
N ARG A 58 3.34 9.97 6.58
CA ARG A 58 4.28 10.95 7.16
C ARG A 58 4.38 12.23 6.33
N ASP A 59 4.23 13.37 7.00
CA ASP A 59 4.30 14.70 6.39
C ASP A 59 3.36 14.87 5.18
N CYS A 60 2.32 14.05 5.02
CA CYS A 60 1.33 14.17 3.96
C CYS A 60 -0.05 14.49 4.53
N ASP A 61 -0.79 15.35 3.86
CA ASP A 61 -2.23 15.47 4.11
C ASP A 61 -3.01 14.36 3.38
N GLU A 62 -4.32 14.29 3.68
CA GLU A 62 -5.18 13.26 3.08
C GLU A 62 -5.28 13.37 1.56
N GLY A 63 -5.31 14.60 1.01
CA GLY A 63 -5.37 14.85 -0.43
C GLY A 63 -4.11 14.35 -1.12
N GLU A 64 -2.93 14.68 -0.59
CA GLU A 64 -1.64 14.21 -1.09
C GLU A 64 -1.55 12.67 -1.11
N ILE A 65 -2.08 11.99 -0.09
CA ILE A 65 -2.13 10.51 -0.08
C ILE A 65 -3.00 9.99 -1.23
N TRP A 66 -4.18 10.60 -1.47
CA TRP A 66 -5.04 10.18 -2.57
C TRP A 66 -4.42 10.47 -3.93
N ASP A 67 -3.72 11.58 -4.08
CA ASP A 67 -3.00 11.95 -5.31
C ASP A 67 -1.94 10.92 -5.68
N PHE A 68 -1.17 10.39 -4.70
CA PHE A 68 -0.24 9.29 -4.96
C PHE A 68 -0.96 8.03 -5.45
N GLY A 69 -2.07 7.66 -4.81
CA GLY A 69 -2.87 6.52 -5.23
C GLY A 69 -3.40 6.69 -6.66
N GLN A 70 -3.84 7.90 -6.99
CA GLN A 70 -4.40 8.25 -8.29
C GLN A 70 -3.31 8.26 -9.37
N ALA A 71 -2.14 8.82 -9.08
CA ALA A 71 -0.99 8.81 -9.99
C ALA A 71 -0.54 7.38 -10.33
N ILE A 72 -0.48 6.49 -9.34
CA ILE A 72 -0.14 5.07 -9.56
C ILE A 72 -1.24 4.36 -10.36
N ALA A 73 -2.51 4.65 -10.10
CA ALA A 73 -3.62 4.08 -10.86
C ALA A 73 -3.57 4.50 -12.34
N GLN A 74 -3.33 5.79 -12.60
CA GLN A 74 -3.15 6.33 -13.96
C GLN A 74 -1.96 5.70 -14.66
N TYR A 75 -0.79 5.65 -14.00
CA TYR A 75 0.42 5.02 -14.53
C TYR A 75 0.18 3.56 -14.94
N ARG A 76 -0.64 2.83 -14.17
CA ARG A 76 -0.96 1.42 -14.44
C ARG A 76 -2.15 1.21 -15.38
N GLU A 77 -2.80 2.28 -15.83
CA GLU A 77 -4.06 2.24 -16.61
C GLU A 77 -5.17 1.46 -15.87
N MET A 78 -5.27 1.67 -14.55
CA MET A 78 -6.20 0.98 -13.66
C MET A 78 -7.08 1.98 -12.89
N ALA A 79 -8.11 1.48 -12.22
CA ALA A 79 -8.91 2.28 -11.30
C ALA A 79 -8.31 2.24 -9.89
N LEU A 80 -8.32 3.39 -9.22
CA LEU A 80 -8.15 3.48 -7.78
C LEU A 80 -9.49 3.22 -7.11
N HIS A 81 -9.66 2.07 -6.49
CA HIS A 81 -10.92 1.72 -5.82
C HIS A 81 -10.97 2.15 -4.35
N GLY A 82 -9.85 2.63 -3.80
CA GLY A 82 -9.71 3.04 -2.42
C GLY A 82 -8.32 2.79 -1.83
N ARG A 83 -8.21 2.94 -0.51
CA ARG A 83 -7.05 2.57 0.30
C ARG A 83 -7.51 1.83 1.55
N SER A 84 -6.59 1.11 2.16
CA SER A 84 -6.73 0.56 3.52
C SER A 84 -5.45 0.90 4.26
N ASP A 85 -5.61 1.39 5.49
CA ASP A 85 -4.49 1.87 6.27
C ASP A 85 -4.08 0.82 7.30
N ILE A 86 -2.79 0.79 7.64
CA ILE A 86 -2.21 -0.14 8.61
C ILE A 86 -1.05 0.54 9.34
N ALA A 87 -0.93 0.33 10.65
CA ALA A 87 0.18 0.87 11.43
C ALA A 87 1.48 0.12 11.13
N VAL A 88 2.63 0.80 11.14
CA VAL A 88 3.95 0.18 10.93
C VAL A 88 4.19 -0.96 11.89
N MET A 89 3.88 -0.79 13.18
CA MET A 89 4.00 -1.86 14.18
C MET A 89 3.22 -3.14 13.83
N SER A 90 2.11 -3.03 13.09
CA SER A 90 1.32 -4.18 12.63
C SER A 90 1.92 -4.84 11.38
N CYS A 91 2.93 -4.24 10.77
CA CYS A 91 3.71 -4.77 9.65
C CYS A 91 5.09 -5.28 10.07
N THR A 92 5.51 -5.05 11.32
CA THR A 92 6.83 -5.43 11.84
C THR A 92 6.68 -6.60 12.82
N PHE A 93 6.53 -7.81 12.27
CA PHE A 93 6.39 -9.04 13.05
C PHE A 93 6.92 -10.23 12.26
N ASP A 94 7.24 -11.33 12.95
CA ASP A 94 7.90 -12.50 12.36
C ASP A 94 9.15 -12.09 11.57
N SER A 95 9.14 -12.26 10.25
CA SER A 95 10.22 -11.83 9.35
C SER A 95 9.93 -10.51 8.62
N LEU A 96 8.73 -9.93 8.81
CA LEU A 96 8.33 -8.71 8.14
C LEU A 96 8.95 -7.47 8.77
N ASN A 97 9.26 -6.50 7.92
CA ASN A 97 9.67 -5.17 8.32
C ASN A 97 9.20 -4.14 7.29
N VAL A 98 9.21 -2.86 7.63
CA VAL A 98 8.89 -1.75 6.72
C VAL A 98 10.16 -0.98 6.41
N VAL A 99 10.45 -0.76 5.13
CA VAL A 99 11.64 -0.05 4.68
C VAL A 99 11.25 1.12 3.80
N ALA A 100 11.71 2.33 4.16
CA ALA A 100 11.57 3.50 3.32
C ALA A 100 12.29 3.27 1.98
N LYS A 101 11.58 3.49 0.88
CA LYS A 101 12.10 3.24 -0.47
C LYS A 101 11.56 4.32 -1.42
N PRO A 102 11.98 5.58 -1.23
CA PRO A 102 11.46 6.69 -2.01
C PRO A 102 11.65 6.45 -3.50
N ILE A 103 10.64 6.79 -4.30
CA ILE A 103 10.68 6.67 -5.76
C ILE A 103 11.07 8.04 -6.32
N ARG A 104 12.14 8.08 -7.12
CA ARG A 104 12.60 9.27 -7.82
C ARG A 104 13.16 8.92 -9.20
N ASN A 105 12.72 9.62 -10.23
CA ASN A 105 13.18 9.45 -11.61
C ASN A 105 13.20 7.98 -12.06
N HIS A 106 12.16 7.21 -11.72
CA HIS A 106 12.17 5.77 -11.98
C HIS A 106 12.27 5.51 -13.49
N PRO A 107 13.15 4.60 -13.97
CA PRO A 107 13.43 4.42 -15.39
C PRO A 107 12.23 3.97 -16.23
N GLN A 108 11.20 3.42 -15.57
CA GLN A 108 9.96 2.99 -16.20
C GLN A 108 8.85 4.06 -16.14
N GLY A 109 9.16 5.29 -15.72
CA GLY A 109 8.20 6.39 -15.60
C GLY A 109 7.20 6.23 -14.45
N VAL A 110 7.54 5.45 -13.42
CA VAL A 110 6.72 5.39 -12.19
C VAL A 110 6.74 6.78 -11.55
N PRO A 111 5.58 7.33 -11.16
CA PRO A 111 5.50 8.64 -10.51
C PRO A 111 6.44 8.75 -9.29
N ASP A 112 7.09 9.91 -9.17
CA ASP A 112 7.91 10.23 -8.01
C ASP A 112 7.06 10.21 -6.74
N ASN A 113 7.60 9.61 -5.69
CA ASN A 113 6.93 9.46 -4.41
C ASN A 113 7.96 9.34 -3.27
N PRO A 114 8.25 10.42 -2.54
CA PRO A 114 9.17 10.37 -1.41
C PRO A 114 8.60 9.58 -0.21
N ASN A 115 7.27 9.39 -0.18
CA ASN A 115 6.54 8.66 0.85
C ASN A 115 6.42 7.15 0.56
N HIS A 116 6.98 6.67 -0.54
CA HIS A 116 6.96 5.24 -0.87
C HIS A 116 7.80 4.43 0.13
N ALA A 117 7.24 3.32 0.59
CA ALA A 117 7.91 2.31 1.38
C ALA A 117 7.49 0.91 0.92
N ASP A 118 8.26 -0.11 1.28
CA ASP A 118 7.90 -1.50 1.05
C ASP A 118 7.80 -2.23 2.39
N ILE A 119 6.79 -3.08 2.53
CA ILE A 119 6.80 -4.16 3.51
C ILE A 119 7.64 -5.29 2.91
N VAL A 120 8.73 -5.63 3.56
CA VAL A 120 9.75 -6.59 3.11
C VAL A 120 9.78 -7.82 4.01
N GLY A 121 10.59 -8.82 3.65
CA GLY A 121 10.81 -10.01 4.50
C GLY A 121 9.74 -11.09 4.35
N PHE A 122 8.91 -11.03 3.31
CA PHE A 122 8.00 -12.13 2.99
C PHE A 122 8.81 -13.39 2.60
N PRO A 123 8.43 -14.58 3.09
CA PRO A 123 9.05 -15.84 2.71
C PRO A 123 8.77 -16.17 1.25
N ALA A 124 9.58 -17.03 0.63
CA ALA A 124 9.41 -17.42 -0.77
C ALA A 124 8.17 -18.31 -0.99
N ALA A 125 7.80 -19.12 0.01
CA ALA A 125 6.67 -20.03 -0.07
C ALA A 125 5.33 -19.28 -0.05
N LYS A 126 4.42 -19.64 -0.96
CA LYS A 126 3.13 -18.94 -1.14
C LYS A 126 2.17 -19.14 0.03
N GLU A 127 2.21 -20.29 0.69
CA GLU A 127 1.38 -20.57 1.85
C GLU A 127 1.79 -19.71 3.05
N ASP A 128 3.09 -19.57 3.29
CA ASP A 128 3.62 -18.70 4.34
C ASP A 128 3.32 -17.22 4.05
N GLN A 129 3.42 -16.79 2.79
CA GLN A 129 2.98 -15.44 2.38
C GLN A 129 1.50 -15.20 2.68
N LEU A 130 0.64 -16.20 2.46
CA LEU A 130 -0.78 -16.09 2.75
C LEU A 130 -1.04 -15.97 4.25
N SER A 131 -0.34 -16.76 5.08
CA SER A 131 -0.45 -16.67 6.53
C SER A 131 -0.07 -15.28 7.07
N LEU A 132 1.01 -14.69 6.57
CA LEU A 132 1.41 -13.33 6.93
C LEU A 132 0.39 -12.28 6.42
N ALA A 133 -0.11 -12.45 5.20
CA ALA A 133 -1.10 -11.55 4.62
C ALA A 133 -2.45 -11.59 5.37
N GLU A 134 -2.82 -12.74 5.94
CA GLU A 134 -4.00 -12.87 6.81
C GLU A 134 -3.85 -12.06 8.10
N LYS A 135 -2.67 -12.13 8.73
CA LYS A 135 -2.36 -11.31 9.91
C LYS A 135 -2.40 -9.81 9.58
N LEU A 136 -1.77 -9.40 8.48
CA LEU A 136 -1.80 -8.00 8.02
C LEU A 136 -3.24 -7.51 7.78
N ALA A 137 -4.05 -8.28 7.05
CA ALA A 137 -5.43 -7.91 6.76
C ALA A 137 -6.31 -7.83 8.01
N ALA A 138 -5.99 -8.56 9.09
CA ALA A 138 -6.71 -8.50 10.35
C ALA A 138 -6.41 -7.23 11.16
N HIS A 139 -5.27 -6.59 10.92
CA HIS A 139 -4.87 -5.33 11.58
C HIS A 139 -5.13 -4.08 10.73
N ALA A 140 -5.40 -4.26 9.44
CA ALA A 140 -5.68 -3.16 8.53
C ALA A 140 -7.11 -2.61 8.71
N THR A 141 -7.30 -1.34 8.38
CA THR A 141 -8.63 -0.73 8.36
C THR A 141 -9.49 -1.29 7.23
N ASP A 142 -10.80 -1.10 7.34
CA ASP A 142 -11.70 -1.25 6.20
C ASP A 142 -11.28 -0.34 5.05
N ARG A 143 -11.78 -0.67 3.85
CA ARG A 143 -11.57 0.15 2.67
C ARG A 143 -12.16 1.55 2.89
N GLN A 144 -11.32 2.55 2.72
CA GLN A 144 -11.71 3.94 2.49
C GLN A 144 -11.82 4.17 0.98
N THR A 145 -12.88 4.84 0.53
CA THR A 145 -13.05 5.22 -0.88
C THR A 145 -12.36 6.56 -1.15
N PRO A 146 -11.87 6.79 -2.38
CA PRO A 146 -11.37 8.11 -2.75
C PRO A 146 -12.48 9.17 -2.53
N PRO A 147 -12.14 10.42 -2.23
CA PRO A 147 -13.11 11.50 -2.21
C PRO A 147 -13.79 11.61 -3.59
N ASP A 148 -15.07 11.96 -3.60
CA ASP A 148 -15.78 12.24 -4.83
C ASP A 148 -15.06 13.38 -5.57
N SER A 149 -14.79 13.20 -6.86
CA SER A 149 -14.31 14.30 -7.70
C SER A 149 -15.42 15.34 -7.81
N GLU A 150 -15.23 16.51 -7.21
CA GLU A 150 -16.10 17.68 -7.43
C GLU A 150 -16.13 18.12 -8.90
#